data_AF-A0A2G2IQU7-F1
#
_entry.id   AF-A0A2G2IQU7-F1
#
_cell.length_a   1.000
_cell.length_b   1.000
_cell.length_c   1.000
_cell.angle_alpha   90.00
_cell.angle_beta   90.00
_cell.angle_gamma   90.00
#
_symmetry.space_group_name_H-M   'P 1'
#
loop_
_entity.id
_entity.type
_entity.pdbx_description
1 polymer ?
#
loop_
_entity_poly.entity_id
_entity_poly.type
_entity_poly.pdbx_seq_one_letter_code
_entity_poly.pdbx_strand_id
1 'polypeptide(L)'
;MNFCSGVSTFVASGVLIMNMSKLSKEYLNKCRVALSEEQAQSLSNSNNWEHVERDKVHKDWDTLYKELATYIDIAKCNSNKVQGIIEKHYQIACRFYTPSKEAYIGMGIFYQENQDMKVFHNTYHPQMVNFLADSISEFAIKKL
;
A
#
# COMPACT_ATOMS: atom_id res chain seq x y z
N MET A 1 -24.79 40.22 -11.13
CA MET A 1 -24.92 39.51 -12.41
C MET A 1 -24.83 38.02 -12.13
N ASN A 2 -25.91 37.30 -12.40
CA ASN A 2 -26.10 35.89 -12.05
C ASN A 2 -26.69 35.19 -13.29
N PHE A 3 -26.26 33.94 -13.50
CA PHE A 3 -26.80 32.86 -14.37
C PHE A 3 -26.59 32.87 -15.90
N CYS A 4 -25.82 31.89 -16.40
CA CYS A 4 -26.30 30.63 -17.01
C CYS A 4 -25.13 29.90 -17.73
N SER A 5 -24.72 28.73 -17.24
CA SER A 5 -25.05 27.39 -17.76
C SER A 5 -24.25 26.95 -19.00
N GLY A 6 -23.20 26.15 -18.76
CA GLY A 6 -22.55 25.32 -19.75
C GLY A 6 -22.40 23.92 -19.17
N VAL A 7 -23.38 23.06 -19.44
CA VAL A 7 -23.30 21.63 -19.16
C VAL A 7 -22.24 21.04 -20.10
N SER A 8 -21.13 20.59 -19.54
CA SER A 8 -20.23 19.67 -20.23
C SER A 8 -20.14 18.40 -19.40
N THR A 9 -21.07 17.49 -19.68
CA THR A 9 -20.99 16.09 -19.26
C THR A 9 -19.84 15.44 -20.01
N PHE A 10 -18.63 15.49 -19.44
CA PHE A 10 -17.57 14.59 -19.83
C PHE A 10 -17.65 13.36 -18.93
N VAL A 11 -18.27 12.30 -19.45
CA VAL A 11 -18.26 10.97 -18.83
C VAL A 11 -16.87 10.38 -19.10
N ALA A 12 -15.86 10.86 -18.36
CA ALA A 12 -14.64 10.09 -18.22
C ALA A 12 -15.04 8.86 -17.40
N SER A 13 -14.86 7.65 -17.95
CA SER A 13 -14.87 6.41 -17.18
C SER A 13 -13.75 6.50 -16.13
N GLY A 14 -14.05 7.20 -15.04
CA GLY A 14 -13.12 7.56 -13.99
C GLY A 14 -12.96 6.36 -13.08
N VAL A 15 -11.94 5.56 -13.34
CA VAL A 15 -11.41 4.69 -12.28
C VAL A 15 -10.97 5.63 -11.16
N LEU A 16 -11.81 5.74 -10.13
CA LEU A 16 -11.55 6.58 -8.97
C LEU A 16 -10.23 6.11 -8.36
N ILE A 17 -9.18 6.93 -8.46
CA ILE A 17 -7.95 6.61 -7.75
C ILE A 17 -8.25 6.74 -6.25
N MET A 18 -8.19 5.65 -5.51
CA MET A 18 -8.28 5.64 -4.06
C MET A 18 -6.93 6.04 -3.47
N ASN A 19 -6.81 7.32 -3.14
CA ASN A 19 -5.72 7.83 -2.32
C ASN A 19 -6.08 7.62 -0.85
N MET A 20 -5.09 7.34 0.00
CA MET A 20 -5.29 7.21 1.46
C MET A 20 -6.04 8.41 2.07
N SER A 21 -5.86 9.62 1.50
CA SER A 21 -6.53 10.85 1.92
C SER A 21 -8.05 10.85 1.70
N LYS A 22 -8.58 9.93 0.89
CA LYS A 22 -10.03 9.79 0.62
C LYS A 22 -10.73 8.86 1.61
N LEU A 23 -9.97 8.09 2.38
CA LEU A 23 -10.51 7.20 3.40
C LEU A 23 -10.88 8.00 4.65
N SER A 24 -11.96 7.61 5.34
CA SER A 24 -12.38 8.30 6.57
C SER A 24 -11.34 8.08 7.67
N LYS A 25 -11.20 9.07 8.57
CA LYS A 25 -10.31 8.95 9.74
C LYS A 25 -10.63 7.71 10.58
N GLU A 26 -11.91 7.38 10.71
CA GLU A 26 -12.39 6.19 11.41
C GLU A 26 -11.91 4.90 10.73
N TYR A 27 -12.01 4.82 9.39
CA TYR A 27 -11.53 3.65 8.65
C TYR A 27 -10.01 3.53 8.70
N LEU A 28 -9.28 4.64 8.61
CA LEU A 28 -7.82 4.65 8.81
C LEU A 28 -7.44 4.15 10.20
N ASN A 29 -8.19 4.53 11.24
CA ASN A 29 -7.97 4.02 12.59
C ASN A 29 -8.23 2.51 12.67
N LYS A 30 -9.32 2.03 12.06
CA LYS A 30 -9.60 0.59 11.95
C LYS A 30 -8.44 -0.17 11.29
N CYS A 31 -7.87 0.37 10.21
CA CYS A 31 -6.73 -0.25 9.52
C CYS A 31 -5.47 -0.33 10.40
N ARG A 32 -5.19 0.72 11.19
CA ARG A 32 -4.07 0.70 12.16
C ARG A 32 -4.25 -0.37 13.23
N VAL A 33 -5.45 -0.46 13.80
CA VAL A 33 -5.79 -1.47 14.82
C VAL A 33 -5.66 -2.86 14.24
N ALA A 34 -6.25 -3.11 13.05
CA ALA A 34 -6.17 -4.40 12.38
C ALA A 34 -4.72 -4.84 12.13
N LEU A 35 -3.86 -3.95 11.63
CA LEU A 35 -2.44 -4.27 11.45
C LEU A 35 -1.78 -4.68 12.78
N SER A 36 -1.98 -3.88 13.83
CA SER A 36 -1.36 -4.12 15.14
C SER A 36 -1.81 -5.45 15.74
N GLU A 37 -3.11 -5.75 15.69
CA GLU A 37 -3.68 -6.98 16.24
C GLU A 37 -3.22 -8.21 15.44
N GLU A 38 -3.27 -8.16 14.11
CA GLU A 38 -2.89 -9.28 13.26
C GLU A 38 -1.39 -9.58 13.33
N GLN A 39 -0.54 -8.55 13.39
CA GLN A 39 0.91 -8.74 13.60
C GLN A 39 1.20 -9.35 14.97
N ALA A 40 0.57 -8.85 16.03
CA ALA A 40 0.75 -9.40 17.38
C ALA A 40 0.32 -10.87 17.46
N GLN A 41 -0.84 -11.19 16.88
CA GLN A 41 -1.34 -12.56 16.81
C GLN A 41 -0.42 -13.46 15.98
N SER A 42 0.05 -12.97 14.83
CA SER A 42 0.96 -13.70 13.95
C SER A 42 2.29 -14.01 14.64
N LEU A 43 2.91 -13.03 15.30
CA LEU A 43 4.15 -13.21 16.05
C LEU A 43 4.00 -14.27 17.15
N SER A 44 2.89 -14.21 17.90
CA SER A 44 2.59 -15.19 18.95
C SER A 44 2.40 -16.61 18.42
N ASN A 45 1.83 -16.77 17.21
CA ASN A 45 1.49 -18.09 16.66
C ASN A 45 2.61 -18.75 15.85
N SER A 46 3.65 -18.00 15.48
CA SER A 46 4.66 -18.43 14.50
C SER A 46 6.09 -18.49 15.05
N ASN A 47 6.24 -18.47 16.38
CA ASN A 47 7.54 -18.34 17.04
C ASN A 47 8.35 -17.16 16.47
N ASN A 48 7.74 -15.97 16.40
CA ASN A 48 8.36 -14.77 15.81
C ASN A 48 8.84 -14.98 14.34
N TRP A 49 8.01 -15.65 13.54
CA TRP A 49 8.28 -15.91 12.13
C TRP A 49 9.58 -16.70 11.88
N GLU A 50 9.91 -17.67 12.73
CA GLU A 50 11.11 -18.50 12.55
C GLU A 50 11.12 -19.24 11.20
N HIS A 51 9.94 -19.59 10.69
CA HIS A 51 9.76 -20.23 9.39
C HIS A 51 10.10 -19.33 8.20
N VAL A 52 10.25 -18.02 8.40
CA VAL A 52 10.51 -17.07 7.31
C VAL A 52 12.00 -17.01 6.99
N GLU A 53 12.34 -17.30 5.74
CA GLU A 53 13.68 -17.10 5.18
C GLU A 53 14.01 -15.60 5.07
N ARG A 54 14.49 -15.00 6.16
CA ARG A 54 14.72 -13.55 6.28
C ARG A 54 15.61 -12.98 5.17
N ASP A 55 16.70 -13.65 4.83
CA ASP A 55 17.62 -13.22 3.77
C ASP A 55 16.96 -13.18 2.39
N LYS A 56 16.10 -14.16 2.12
CA LYS A 56 15.32 -14.21 0.87
C LYS A 56 14.29 -13.10 0.84
N VAL A 57 13.59 -12.88 1.95
CA VAL A 57 12.60 -11.80 2.05
C VAL A 57 13.25 -10.42 1.87
N HIS A 58 14.42 -10.17 2.49
CA HIS A 58 15.15 -8.92 2.29
C HIS A 58 15.54 -8.69 0.81
N LYS A 59 16.03 -9.73 0.13
CA LYS A 59 16.37 -9.65 -1.31
C LYS A 59 15.15 -9.40 -2.18
N ASP A 60 14.03 -10.07 -1.86
CA ASP A 60 12.78 -9.92 -2.60
C ASP A 60 12.19 -8.51 -2.40
N TRP A 61 12.25 -7.97 -1.19
CA TRP A 61 11.86 -6.58 -0.91
C TRP A 61 12.73 -5.57 -1.64
N ASP A 62 14.05 -5.70 -1.56
CA ASP A 62 14.98 -4.82 -2.25
C ASP A 62 14.75 -4.81 -3.77
N THR A 63 14.57 -6.00 -4.36
CA THR A 63 14.27 -6.16 -5.79
C THR A 63 12.94 -5.49 -6.13
N LEU A 64 11.91 -5.70 -5.31
CA LEU A 64 10.58 -5.12 -5.53
C LEU A 64 10.60 -3.60 -5.45
N TYR A 65 11.26 -3.01 -4.45
CA TYR A 65 11.31 -1.56 -4.29
C TYR A 65 12.14 -0.88 -5.38
N LYS A 66 13.21 -1.52 -5.85
CA LYS A 66 13.94 -1.07 -7.04
C LYS A 66 13.08 -1.12 -8.30
N GLU A 67 12.31 -2.20 -8.51
CA GLU A 67 11.36 -2.30 -9.64
C GLU A 67 10.30 -1.19 -9.55
N LEU A 68 9.67 -1.02 -8.38
CA LEU A 68 8.62 -0.03 -8.16
C LEU A 68 9.12 1.40 -8.37
N ALA A 69 10.35 1.72 -7.92
CA ALA A 69 10.95 3.05 -8.07
C ALA A 69 10.98 3.53 -9.53
N THR A 70 11.17 2.62 -10.49
CA THR A 70 11.19 2.95 -11.93
C THR A 70 9.86 3.47 -12.48
N TYR A 71 8.76 3.27 -11.73
CA TYR A 71 7.40 3.63 -12.16
C TYR A 71 6.85 4.87 -11.46
N ILE A 72 7.47 5.34 -10.37
CA ILE A 72 6.87 6.37 -9.51
C ILE A 72 6.60 7.68 -10.26
N ASP A 73 7.53 8.10 -11.13
CA ASP A 73 7.40 9.38 -11.86
C ASP A 73 6.62 9.26 -13.17
N ILE A 74 6.39 8.04 -13.67
CA ILE A 74 5.88 7.80 -15.03
C ILE A 74 4.54 7.05 -15.07
N ALA A 75 4.11 6.45 -13.97
CA ALA A 75 2.91 5.65 -13.90
C ALA A 75 2.01 6.05 -12.73
N LYS A 76 0.72 5.76 -12.87
CA LYS A 76 -0.25 5.90 -11.79
C LYS A 76 -0.16 4.71 -10.84
N CYS A 77 -0.36 4.95 -9.55
CA CYS A 77 -0.41 3.93 -8.50
C CYS A 77 -1.40 2.79 -8.80
N ASN A 78 -2.50 3.10 -9.49
CA ASN A 78 -3.54 2.13 -9.85
C ASN A 78 -3.39 1.52 -11.25
N SER A 79 -2.29 1.81 -11.96
CA SER A 79 -2.03 1.21 -13.27
C SER A 79 -1.82 -0.30 -13.16
N ASN A 80 -2.21 -1.07 -14.19
CA ASN A 80 -2.07 -2.53 -14.19
C ASN A 80 -0.62 -2.98 -13.89
N LYS A 81 0.37 -2.25 -14.41
CA LYS A 81 1.78 -2.56 -14.20
C LYS A 81 2.18 -2.40 -12.73
N VAL A 82 1.81 -1.28 -12.11
CA VAL A 82 2.07 -1.03 -10.68
C VAL A 82 1.30 -2.01 -9.81
N GLN A 83 0.02 -2.25 -10.11
CA GLN A 83 -0.82 -3.17 -9.33
C GLN A 83 -0.31 -4.63 -9.40
N GLY A 84 0.33 -5.04 -10.50
CA GLY A 84 1.05 -6.31 -10.56
C GLY A 84 2.29 -6.36 -9.65
N ILE A 85 2.96 -5.23 -9.41
CA ILE A 85 4.06 -5.13 -8.44
C ILE A 85 3.51 -5.15 -7.01
N ILE A 86 2.40 -4.46 -6.74
CA ILE A 86 1.75 -4.49 -5.41
C ILE A 86 1.18 -5.87 -5.08
N GLU A 87 0.76 -6.64 -6.08
CA GLU A 87 0.41 -8.04 -5.89
C GLU A 87 1.61 -8.85 -5.39
N LYS A 88 2.80 -8.68 -5.99
CA LYS A 88 4.03 -9.29 -5.48
C LYS A 88 4.34 -8.83 -4.05
N HIS A 89 4.13 -7.54 -3.75
CA HIS A 89 4.32 -7.00 -2.40
C HIS A 89 3.41 -7.72 -1.40
N TYR A 90 2.13 -7.88 -1.72
CA TYR A 90 1.18 -8.63 -0.89
C TYR A 90 1.62 -10.09 -0.70
N GLN A 91 2.11 -10.75 -1.76
CA GLN A 91 2.61 -12.12 -1.67
C GLN A 91 3.86 -12.25 -0.79
N ILE A 92 4.77 -11.28 -0.78
CA ILE A 92 5.91 -11.28 0.14
C ILE A 92 5.43 -11.07 1.59
N ALA A 93 4.51 -10.13 1.81
CA ALA A 93 3.89 -9.92 3.13
C ALA A 93 3.20 -11.20 3.65
N CYS A 94 2.51 -11.94 2.76
CA CYS A 94 1.84 -13.21 3.06
C CYS A 94 2.76 -14.30 3.61
N ARG A 95 4.07 -14.20 3.42
CA ARG A 95 5.04 -15.18 3.96
C ARG A 95 5.16 -15.10 5.48
N PHE A 96 4.89 -13.93 6.06
CA PHE A 96 4.86 -13.72 7.51
C PHE A 96 3.51 -14.18 8.09
N TYR A 97 2.43 -13.69 7.48
CA TYR A 97 1.04 -14.09 7.67
C TYR A 97 0.21 -13.49 6.55
N THR A 98 -0.98 -14.00 6.28
CA THR A 98 -1.91 -13.42 5.30
C THR A 98 -2.67 -12.25 5.94
N PRO A 99 -2.35 -10.99 5.64
CA PRO A 99 -3.05 -9.87 6.24
C PRO A 99 -4.45 -9.72 5.63
N SER A 100 -5.40 -9.29 6.46
CA SER A 100 -6.70 -8.82 5.98
C SER A 100 -6.55 -7.57 5.09
N LYS A 101 -7.62 -7.19 4.40
CA LYS A 101 -7.67 -5.93 3.64
C LYS A 101 -7.29 -4.75 4.55
N GLU A 102 -7.92 -4.64 5.71
CA GLU A 102 -7.67 -3.56 6.67
C GLU A 102 -6.22 -3.56 7.18
N ALA A 103 -5.67 -4.71 7.54
CA ALA A 103 -4.28 -4.81 8.00
C ALA A 103 -3.29 -4.47 6.90
N TYR A 104 -3.55 -4.88 5.65
CA TYR A 104 -2.68 -4.55 4.52
C TYR A 104 -2.70 -3.05 4.20
N ILE A 105 -3.87 -2.40 4.26
CA ILE A 105 -3.95 -0.93 4.20
C ILE A 105 -3.21 -0.30 5.38
N GLY A 106 -3.38 -0.85 6.59
CA GLY A 106 -2.67 -0.44 7.79
C GLY A 106 -1.15 -0.44 7.60
N MET A 107 -0.61 -1.39 6.85
CA MET A 107 0.81 -1.48 6.52
C MET A 107 1.28 -0.25 5.72
N GLY A 108 0.48 0.19 4.74
CA GLY A 108 0.75 1.43 3.99
C GLY A 108 0.77 2.68 4.90
N ILE A 109 -0.17 2.75 5.85
CA ILE A 109 -0.21 3.83 6.87
C ILE A 109 1.03 3.78 7.76
N PHE A 110 1.41 2.58 8.22
CA PHE A 110 2.57 2.39 9.08
C PHE A 110 3.86 2.86 8.41
N TYR A 111 4.04 2.60 7.10
CA TYR A 111 5.19 3.13 6.35
C TYR A 111 5.21 4.66 6.26
N GLN A 112 4.05 5.32 6.27
CA GLN A 112 3.94 6.79 6.28
C GLN A 112 4.24 7.41 7.64
N GLU A 113 3.82 6.76 8.72
CA GLU A 113 3.83 7.31 10.08
C GLU A 113 5.08 6.93 10.90
N ASN A 114 5.68 5.76 10.63
CA ASN A 114 6.91 5.36 11.29
C ASN A 114 8.13 5.99 10.59
N GLN A 115 8.91 6.77 11.33
CA GLN A 115 10.02 7.55 10.76
C GLN A 115 11.12 6.65 10.16
N ASP A 116 11.47 5.54 10.81
CA ASP A 116 12.52 4.64 10.31
C ASP A 116 12.08 3.95 9.03
N MET A 117 10.83 3.47 8.98
CA MET A 117 10.24 2.92 7.76
C MET A 117 10.20 3.96 6.64
N LYS A 118 9.82 5.20 6.96
CA LYS A 118 9.77 6.27 5.97
C LYS A 118 11.14 6.58 5.39
N VAL A 119 12.15 6.70 6.23
CA VAL A 119 13.55 6.92 5.82
C VAL A 119 14.02 5.76 4.95
N PHE A 120 13.84 4.52 5.40
CA PHE A 120 14.25 3.32 4.68
C PHE A 120 13.65 3.26 3.26
N HIS A 121 12.33 3.34 3.13
CA HIS A 121 11.67 3.24 1.82
C HIS A 121 12.04 4.40 0.90
N ASN A 122 12.21 5.61 1.45
CA ASN A 122 12.57 6.77 0.64
C ASN A 122 14.04 6.76 0.16
N THR A 123 14.88 5.85 0.64
CA THR A 123 16.22 5.63 0.04
C THR A 123 16.13 5.13 -1.41
N TYR A 124 15.05 4.44 -1.77
CA TYR A 124 14.79 3.97 -3.13
C TYR A 124 14.26 5.07 -4.05
N HIS A 125 13.41 5.96 -3.51
CA HIS A 125 12.88 7.12 -4.21
C HIS A 125 12.24 8.11 -3.22
N PRO A 126 12.38 9.44 -3.35
CA PRO A 126 11.82 10.41 -2.40
C PRO A 126 10.30 10.34 -2.20
N GLN A 127 9.55 9.83 -3.20
CA GLN A 127 8.10 9.66 -3.15
C GLN A 127 7.64 8.22 -2.89
N MET A 128 8.58 7.29 -2.60
CA MET A 128 8.29 5.86 -2.46
C MET A 128 7.14 5.58 -1.50
N VAL A 129 7.22 6.15 -0.29
CA VAL A 129 6.25 5.84 0.78
C VAL A 129 4.83 6.27 0.42
N ASN A 130 4.65 7.46 -0.16
CA ASN A 130 3.34 7.95 -0.56
C ASN A 130 2.76 7.13 -1.72
N PHE A 131 3.61 6.83 -2.71
CA PHE A 131 3.21 6.05 -3.86
C PHE A 131 2.83 4.62 -3.46
N LEU A 132 3.62 4.00 -2.58
CA LEU A 132 3.37 2.66 -2.06
C LEU A 132 2.08 2.59 -1.26
N ALA A 133 1.84 3.52 -0.33
CA ALA A 133 0.62 3.56 0.48
C ALA A 133 -0.66 3.70 -0.36
N ASP A 134 -0.65 4.57 -1.37
CA ASP A 134 -1.77 4.71 -2.31
C ASP A 134 -1.95 3.44 -3.16
N SER A 135 -0.85 2.86 -3.65
CA SER A 135 -0.91 1.65 -4.48
C SER A 135 -1.38 0.42 -3.71
N ILE A 136 -1.00 0.28 -2.43
CA ILE A 136 -1.49 -0.73 -1.49
C ILE A 136 -2.99 -0.57 -1.27
N SER A 137 -3.44 0.66 -1.01
CA SER A 137 -4.86 0.94 -0.76
C SER A 137 -5.73 0.55 -1.95
N GLU A 138 -5.28 0.90 -3.15
CA GLU A 138 -5.91 0.49 -4.41
C GLU A 138 -6.03 -1.02 -4.58
N PHE A 139 -4.92 -1.73 -4.35
CA PHE A 139 -4.88 -3.19 -4.47
C PHE A 139 -5.84 -3.83 -3.47
N ALA A 140 -5.74 -3.42 -2.20
CA ALA A 140 -6.52 -3.97 -1.12
C ALA A 140 -8.02 -3.80 -1.36
N ILE A 141 -8.46 -2.61 -1.78
CA ILE A 141 -9.88 -2.32 -2.01
C ILE A 141 -10.45 -3.08 -3.22
N LYS A 142 -9.63 -3.36 -4.22
CA LYS A 142 -10.08 -4.02 -5.45
C LYS A 142 -9.99 -5.55 -5.40
N LYS A 143 -9.03 -6.10 -4.65
CA LYS A 143 -8.68 -7.53 -4.73
C LYS A 143 -8.77 -8.29 -3.40
N LEU A 144 -8.84 -7.61 -2.25
CA LEU A 144 -8.92 -8.23 -0.92
C LEU A 144 -10.31 -8.00 -0.29
#